data_AF-A0AB37ZX42-F1
#
_entry.id   AF-A0AB37ZX42-F1
#
_cell.length_a   1.000
_cell.length_b   1.000
_cell.length_c   1.000
_cell.angle_alpha   90.00
_cell.angle_beta   90.00
_cell.angle_gamma   90.00
#
_symmetry.space_group_name_H-M   'P 1'
#
loop_
_entity.id
_entity.type
_entity.pdbx_description
1 polymer ?
#
loop_
_entity_poly.entity_id
_entity_poly.type
_entity_poly.pdbx_seq_one_letter_code
_entity_poly.pdbx_strand_id
1 'polypeptide(L)' 'MTQEMINFAAENEVLPKIEIISADRIEEAYERILNSDVRYRFVIDMATL' A
#
# COMPACT_ATOMS: atom_id res chain seq x y z
N MET A 1 -2.47 -3.80 13.25
CA MET A 1 -1.71 -2.68 13.86
C MET A 1 -2.37 -2.36 15.19
N THR A 2 -1.63 -2.14 16.28
CA THR A 2 -2.24 -1.73 17.55
C THR A 2 -2.67 -0.26 17.47
N GLN A 3 -3.65 0.15 18.27
CA GLN A 3 -4.05 1.56 18.34
C GLN A 3 -2.87 2.45 18.75
N GLU A 4 -2.05 1.98 19.68
CA GLU A 4 -0.81 2.64 20.11
C GLU A 4 0.14 2.91 18.93
N MET A 5 0.38 1.90 18.08
CA MET A 5 1.27 2.06 16.93
C MET A 5 0.69 2.99 15.86
N ILE A 6 -0.64 3.01 15.66
CA ILE A 6 -1.30 3.93 14.73
C ILE A 6 -1.16 5.37 15.23
N ASN A 7 -1.41 5.60 16.51
CA ASN A 7 -1.31 6.93 17.12
C ASN A 7 0.14 7.45 17.02
N PHE A 8 1.11 6.61 17.39
CA PHE A 8 2.53 6.95 17.26
C PHE A 8 2.91 7.32 15.81
N ALA A 9 2.47 6.52 14.83
CA ALA A 9 2.77 6.78 13.43
C ALA A 9 2.15 8.09 12.93
N ALA A 10 0.92 8.40 13.36
CA ALA A 10 0.26 9.66 13.03
C ALA A 10 0.95 10.88 13.65
N GLU A 11 1.36 10.78 14.92
CA GLU A 11 2.06 11.86 15.64
C GLU A 11 3.46 12.15 15.09
N ASN A 12 4.14 11.12 14.56
CA ASN A 12 5.52 11.23 14.07
C ASN A 12 5.63 11.27 12.54
N GLU A 13 4.51 11.51 11.83
CA GLU A 13 4.46 11.56 10.36
C GLU A 13 5.07 10.33 9.68
N VAL A 14 4.96 9.16 10.31
CA VAL A 14 5.46 7.89 9.79
C VAL A 14 4.46 7.36 8.77
N LEU A 15 4.65 7.74 7.51
CA LEU A 15 3.80 7.32 6.41
C LEU A 15 4.46 6.23 5.57
N PRO A 16 3.72 5.18 5.16
CA PRO A 16 4.23 4.23 4.20
C PRO A 16 4.37 4.90 2.83
N LYS A 17 5.44 4.57 2.11
CA LYS A 17 5.48 4.83 0.68
C LYS A 17 4.58 3.83 -0.01
N ILE A 18 3.63 4.32 -0.80
CA ILE A 18 2.62 3.49 -1.44
C ILE A 18 2.54 3.77 -2.94
N GLU A 19 2.06 2.78 -3.68
CA GLU A 19 1.60 2.92 -5.06
C GLU A 19 0.12 2.54 -5.11
N ILE A 20 -0.72 3.44 -5.61
CA ILE A 20 -2.17 3.22 -5.70
C ILE A 20 -2.48 2.49 -7.01
N ILE A 21 -3.27 1.43 -6.92
CA ILE A 21 -3.76 0.67 -8.08
C ILE A 21 -5.28 0.58 -8.06
N SER A 22 -5.89 0.47 -9.24
CA SER A 22 -7.30 0.10 -9.37
C SER A 22 -7.48 -1.42 -9.20
N ALA A 23 -8.71 -1.86 -8.90
CA ALA A 23 -8.98 -3.27 -8.62
C ALA A 23 -8.76 -4.20 -9.83
N ASP A 24 -8.89 -3.70 -11.05
CA ASP A 24 -8.62 -4.44 -12.30
C ASP A 24 -7.11 -4.67 -12.55
N ARG A 25 -6.23 -4.01 -11.80
CA ARG A 25 -4.76 -4.08 -11.94
C ARG A 25 -4.08 -4.99 -10.91
N ILE A 26 -4.85 -5.76 -10.14
CA ILE A 26 -4.30 -6.63 -9.09
C ILE A 26 -3.31 -7.67 -9.65
N GLU A 27 -3.60 -8.27 -10.80
CA GLU A 27 -2.75 -9.30 -11.40
C GLU A 27 -1.38 -8.74 -11.82
N GLU A 28 -1.37 -7.57 -12.47
CA GLU A 28 -0.14 -6.86 -12.83
C GLU A 28 0.68 -6.46 -11.60
N ALA A 29 0.02 -5.95 -10.55
CA ALA A 29 0.69 -5.58 -9.31
C ALA A 29 1.30 -6.80 -8.60
N TYR A 30 0.67 -7.96 -8.68
CA TYR A 30 1.18 -9.21 -8.12
C TYR A 30 2.46 -9.68 -8.83
N GLU A 31 2.47 -9.67 -10.16
CA GLU A 31 3.66 -10.00 -10.95
C GLU A 31 4.85 -9.07 -10.63
N ARG A 32 4.59 -7.78 -10.41
CA ARG A 32 5.62 -6.82 -10.01
C ARG A 32 6.20 -7.11 -8.62
N ILE A 33 5.38 -7.59 -7.68
CA ILE A 33 5.88 -8.07 -6.37
C ILE A 33 6.83 -9.26 -6.57
N LEU A 34 6.43 -10.26 -7.38
CA LEU A 34 7.24 -11.46 -7.63
C LEU A 34 8.59 -11.12 -8.29
N ASN A 35 8.58 -10.18 -9.23
CA ASN A 35 9.78 -9.71 -9.92
C ASN A 35 10.64 -8.76 -9.09
N SER A 36 10.29 -8.50 -7.82
CA SER A 36 10.93 -7.49 -6.96
C SER A 36 10.92 -6.08 -7.56
N ASP A 37 10.04 -5.82 -8.53
CA ASP A 37 9.78 -4.52 -9.14
C ASP A 37 8.72 -3.73 -8.35
N VAL A 38 8.85 -3.80 -7.02
CA VAL A 38 8.03 -3.03 -6.10
C VAL A 38 8.93 -2.37 -5.07
N ARG A 39 8.73 -1.07 -4.89
CA ARG A 39 9.24 -0.38 -3.71
C ARG A 39 8.06 -0.18 -2.77
N TYR A 40 8.08 -0.91 -1.66
CA TYR A 40 7.19 -0.76 -0.50
C TYR A 40 5.81 -1.43 -0.64
N ARG A 41 4.70 -0.73 -0.92
CA ARG A 41 3.35 -1.32 -0.79
C ARG A 41 2.37 -0.85 -1.85
N PHE A 42 1.64 -1.79 -2.46
CA PHE A 42 0.46 -1.47 -3.26
C PHE A 42 -0.76 -1.25 -2.36
N VAL A 43 -1.57 -0.25 -2.68
CA VAL A 43 -2.86 0.05 -2.04
C VAL A 43 -3.94 0.10 -3.12
N ILE A 44 -5.00 -0.67 -2.93
CA ILE A 44 -6.11 -0.72 -3.89
C ILE A 44 -7.06 0.45 -3.59
N ASP A 45 -7.36 1.25 -4.61
CA ASP A 45 -8.39 2.28 -4.53
C ASP A 45 -9.78 1.66 -4.66
N MET A 46 -10.46 1.51 -3.53
CA MET A 46 -11.82 0.97 -3.46
C MET A 46 -12.90 1.92 -3.98
N ALA A 47 -12.59 3.19 -4.25
CA ALA A 47 -13.54 4.12 -4.86
C ALA A 47 -13.75 3.87 -6.36
N THR A 48 -12.88 3.05 -6.97
CA THR A 48 -12.93 2.67 -8.40
C THR A 48 -13.72 1.39 -8.67
N LEU A 49 -14.35 0.82 -7.63
CA LEU A 49 -15.22 -0.36 -7.72
C LEU A 49 -16.66 -0.02 -8.14
#